data_AF-A0A956GX12-F1
#
_entry.id   AF-A0A956GX12-F1
#
_cell.length_a   1.000
_cell.length_b   1.000
_cell.length_c   1.000
_cell.angle_alpha   90.00
_cell.angle_beta   90.00
_cell.angle_gamma   90.00
#
_symmetry.space_group_name_H-M   'P 1'
#
loop_
_entity.id
_entity.type
_entity.pdbx_description
1 polymer ?
#
loop_
_entity_poly.entity_id
_entity_poly.type
_entity_poly.pdbx_seq_one_letter_code
_entity_poly.pdbx_strand_id
1 'polypeptide(L)'
;MARIGFFETLLSDDISFRERSAINSAQDSADAALHQGEMLGTSIGALQRTVLAQGRELHKLRAAIAVLVQTLADTGAVDAQVLDYRLEAALDEAEQESEAAPLVMCVGCSTQLAQDRTNVTELGLMCDRCFASR
;
A
#
# COMPACT_ATOMS: atom_id res chain seq x y z
N MET A 1 -18.47 -2.78 25.00
CA MET A 1 -19.23 -2.20 26.14
C MET A 1 -20.65 -1.91 25.65
N ALA A 2 -21.66 -2.02 26.52
CA ALA A 2 -23.06 -1.81 26.13
C ALA A 2 -23.34 -0.32 25.87
N ARG A 3 -24.10 -0.02 24.80
CA ARG A 3 -24.57 1.34 24.50
C ARG A 3 -25.51 1.82 25.60
N ILE A 4 -25.49 3.11 25.91
CA ILE A 4 -26.44 3.69 26.87
C ILE A 4 -27.83 3.69 26.23
N GLY A 5 -28.72 2.87 26.77
CA GLY A 5 -30.09 2.71 26.30
C GLY A 5 -30.95 3.92 26.61
N PHE A 6 -32.04 4.10 25.84
CA PHE A 6 -32.99 5.18 26.08
C PHE A 6 -33.59 5.15 27.49
N PHE A 7 -33.91 3.96 27.99
CA PHE A 7 -34.47 3.78 29.33
C PHE A 7 -33.45 4.02 30.45
N GLU A 8 -32.16 3.76 30.23
CA GLU A 8 -31.12 4.08 31.22
C GLU A 8 -30.98 5.59 31.40
N THR A 9 -31.09 6.38 30.32
CA THR A 9 -31.07 7.85 30.40
C THR A 9 -32.27 8.43 31.14
N LEU A 10 -33.43 7.76 31.07
CA LEU A 10 -34.63 8.18 31.80
C LEU A 10 -34.59 7.81 33.28
N LEU A 11 -33.82 6.77 33.64
CA LEU A 11 -33.66 6.29 35.01
C LEU A 11 -32.48 6.93 35.73
N SER A 12 -31.54 7.52 34.99
CA SER A 12 -30.40 8.27 35.52
C SER A 12 -30.68 9.78 35.50
N ASP A 13 -30.84 10.40 36.67
CA ASP A 13 -30.99 11.86 36.80
C ASP A 13 -29.72 12.64 36.40
N ASP A 14 -28.57 11.97 36.33
CA ASP A 14 -27.25 12.59 36.16
C ASP A 14 -26.80 12.77 34.70
N ILE A 15 -27.50 12.19 33.72
CA ILE A 15 -27.05 12.19 32.31
C ILE A 15 -28.04 12.91 31.42
N SER A 16 -27.62 14.06 30.88
CA SER A 16 -28.43 14.80 29.92
C SER A 16 -28.51 14.09 28.56
N PHE A 17 -29.60 14.33 27.82
CA PHE A 17 -29.79 13.78 26.47
C PHE A 17 -28.63 14.13 25.51
N ARG A 18 -28.04 15.32 25.67
CA ARG A 18 -26.88 15.77 24.87
C ARG A 18 -25.61 15.00 25.21
N GLU A 19 -25.35 14.76 26.49
CA GLU A 19 -24.20 13.97 26.94
C GLU A 19 -24.31 12.52 26.46
N ARG A 20 -25.50 11.91 26.51
CA ARG A 20 -25.71 10.58 25.92
C ARG A 20 -25.39 10.57 24.43
N SER A 21 -25.90 11.55 23.68
CA SER A 21 -25.65 11.62 22.24
C SER A 21 -24.15 11.75 21.95
N ALA A 22 -23.43 12.56 22.74
CA ALA A 22 -21.99 12.73 22.61
C ALA A 22 -21.22 11.45 22.96
N ILE A 23 -21.60 10.75 24.03
CA ILE A 23 -20.99 9.48 24.45
C ILE A 23 -21.22 8.40 23.39
N ASN A 24 -22.45 8.25 22.91
CA ASN A 24 -22.77 7.28 21.86
C ASN A 24 -22.05 7.61 20.55
N SER A 25 -21.96 8.90 20.15
CA SER A 25 -21.20 9.28 18.95
C SER A 25 -19.70 9.06 19.10
N ALA A 26 -19.14 9.29 20.29
CA ALA A 26 -17.74 9.00 20.58
C ALA A 26 -17.50 7.49 20.54
N GLN A 27 -18.43 6.68 21.06
CA GLN A 27 -18.36 5.23 20.98
C GLN A 27 -18.45 4.74 19.52
N ASP A 28 -19.39 5.24 18.73
CA ASP A 28 -19.51 4.90 17.31
C ASP A 28 -18.22 5.26 16.55
N SER A 29 -17.60 6.40 16.87
CA SER A 29 -16.31 6.80 16.28
C SER A 29 -15.15 5.88 16.71
N ALA A 30 -15.15 5.42 17.96
CA ALA A 30 -14.14 4.51 18.47
C ALA A 30 -14.28 3.10 17.86
N ASP A 31 -15.51 2.60 17.76
CA ASP A 31 -15.82 1.31 17.13
C ASP A 31 -15.45 1.35 15.63
N ALA A 32 -15.75 2.46 14.93
CA ALA A 32 -15.33 2.65 13.54
C ALA A 32 -13.80 2.67 13.39
N ALA A 33 -13.09 3.36 14.28
CA ALA A 33 -11.62 3.40 14.26
C ALA A 33 -10.99 2.03 14.54
N LEU A 34 -11.57 1.24 15.46
CA LEU A 34 -11.13 -0.12 15.75
C LEU A 34 -11.30 -1.03 14.53
N HIS A 35 -12.47 -1.01 13.90
CA HIS A 35 -12.71 -1.78 12.68
C HIS A 35 -11.79 -1.37 11.54
N GLN A 36 -11.52 -0.07 11.37
CA GLN A 36 -10.56 0.41 10.39
C GLN A 36 -9.13 -0.12 10.70
N GLY A 37 -8.75 -0.12 11.98
CA GLY A 37 -7.47 -0.69 12.43
C GLY A 37 -7.34 -2.18 12.14
N GLU A 38 -8.39 -2.97 12.36
CA GLU A 38 -8.42 -4.41 12.04
C GLU A 38 -8.29 -4.66 10.53
N MET A 39 -9.02 -3.90 9.71
CA MET A 39 -8.94 -3.99 8.25
C MET A 39 -7.54 -3.63 7.74
N LEU A 40 -6.91 -2.60 8.29
CA LEU A 40 -5.52 -2.25 7.96
C LEU A 40 -4.53 -3.33 8.43
N GLY A 41 -4.72 -3.91 9.61
CA GLY A 41 -3.90 -5.00 10.10
C GLY A 41 -3.92 -6.23 9.19
N THR A 42 -5.12 -6.60 8.70
CA THR A 42 -5.26 -7.73 7.77
C THR A 42 -4.65 -7.46 6.39
N SER A 43 -4.79 -6.23 5.87
CA SER A 43 -4.20 -5.83 4.59
C SER A 43 -2.67 -5.77 4.66
N ILE A 44 -2.10 -5.26 5.75
CA ILE A 44 -0.65 -5.27 6.00
C ILE A 44 -0.13 -6.71 6.05
N GLY A 45 -0.82 -7.59 6.77
CA GLY A 45 -0.46 -9.01 6.83
C GLY A 45 -0.51 -9.71 5.46
N ALA A 46 -1.49 -9.35 4.62
CA ALA A 46 -1.57 -9.85 3.25
C ALA A 46 -0.40 -9.33 2.38
N LEU A 47 -0.12 -8.02 2.43
CA LEU A 47 1.00 -7.40 1.71
C LEU A 47 2.33 -8.03 2.11
N GLN A 48 2.57 -8.24 3.41
CA GLN A 48 3.79 -8.88 3.90
C GLN A 48 3.98 -10.29 3.34
N ARG A 49 2.91 -11.08 3.24
CA ARG A 49 2.97 -12.41 2.61
C ARG A 49 3.31 -12.33 1.12
N THR A 50 2.73 -11.37 0.41
CA THR A 50 3.01 -11.14 -1.02
C THR A 50 4.47 -10.73 -1.22
N VAL A 51 5.01 -9.82 -0.42
CA VAL A 51 6.41 -9.40 -0.47
C VAL A 51 7.35 -10.58 -0.23
N LEU A 52 7.07 -11.42 0.77
CA LEU A 52 7.87 -12.63 1.02
C LEU A 52 7.78 -13.65 -0.12
N ALA A 53 6.62 -13.78 -0.78
CA ALA A 53 6.46 -14.64 -1.94
C ALA A 53 7.27 -14.13 -3.14
N GLN A 54 7.16 -12.84 -3.46
CA GLN A 54 7.93 -12.18 -4.51
C GLN A 54 9.43 -12.27 -4.25
N GLY A 55 9.88 -12.10 -3.01
CA GLY A 55 11.29 -12.27 -2.65
C GLY A 55 11.84 -13.68 -2.94
N ARG A 56 11.02 -14.72 -2.71
CA ARG A 56 11.39 -16.10 -3.09
C ARG A 56 11.44 -16.31 -4.60
N GLU A 57 10.53 -15.70 -5.35
CA GLU A 57 10.52 -15.78 -6.82
C GLU A 57 11.74 -15.07 -7.41
N LEU A 58 12.08 -13.87 -6.93
CA LEU A 58 13.32 -13.17 -7.32
C LEU A 58 14.57 -14.01 -7.04
N HIS A 59 14.63 -14.69 -5.90
CA HIS A 59 15.77 -15.56 -5.60
C HIS A 59 15.88 -16.73 -6.59
N LYS A 60 14.76 -17.36 -6.96
CA LYS A 60 14.73 -18.42 -7.98
C LYS A 60 15.14 -17.90 -9.35
N LEU A 61 14.65 -16.72 -9.74
CA LEU A 61 15.00 -16.09 -11.02
C LEU A 61 16.49 -15.76 -11.08
N ARG A 62 17.07 -15.19 -10.01
CA ARG A 62 18.52 -14.94 -9.93
C ARG A 62 19.34 -16.22 -10.07
N ALA A 63 18.93 -17.31 -9.39
CA ALA A 63 19.59 -18.60 -9.53
C ALA A 63 19.50 -19.15 -10.96
N ALA A 64 18.34 -19.04 -11.62
CA ALA A 64 18.16 -19.47 -12.99
C ALA A 64 19.02 -18.65 -13.97
N ILE A 65 19.07 -17.32 -13.80
CA ILE A 65 19.92 -16.43 -14.60
C ILE A 65 21.39 -16.80 -14.41
N ALA A 66 21.85 -17.02 -13.18
CA ALA A 66 23.23 -17.42 -12.91
C ALA A 66 23.61 -18.73 -13.61
N VAL A 67 22.72 -19.73 -13.60
CA VAL A 67 22.93 -20.99 -14.35
C VAL A 67 22.98 -20.72 -15.85
N LEU A 68 22.05 -19.93 -16.40
CA LEU A 68 22.02 -19.61 -17.84
C LEU A 68 23.29 -18.87 -18.27
N VAL A 69 23.73 -17.86 -17.51
CA VAL A 69 24.98 -17.13 -17.69
C VAL A 69 26.16 -18.11 -17.73
N GLN A 70 26.26 -19.02 -16.76
CA GLN A 70 27.31 -20.03 -16.72
C GLN A 70 27.28 -20.95 -17.94
N THR A 71 26.10 -21.44 -18.34
CA THR A 71 25.99 -22.31 -19.53
C THR A 71 26.36 -21.59 -20.83
N LEU A 72 26.07 -20.30 -20.95
CA LEU A 72 26.43 -19.50 -22.13
C LEU A 72 27.95 -19.24 -22.20
N ALA A 73 28.59 -19.03 -21.05
CA ALA A 73 30.04 -18.95 -20.94
C ALA A 73 30.70 -20.29 -21.28
N ASP A 74 30.22 -21.40 -20.70
CA ASP A 74 30.77 -22.75 -20.89
C ASP A 74 30.63 -23.25 -22.34
N THR A 75 29.57 -22.84 -23.04
CA THR A 75 29.35 -23.18 -24.46
C THR A 75 30.17 -22.32 -25.42
N GLY A 76 30.87 -21.28 -24.92
CA GLY A 76 31.63 -20.33 -25.73
C GLY A 76 30.75 -19.52 -26.69
N ALA A 77 29.43 -19.53 -26.51
CA ALA A 77 28.48 -18.83 -27.36
C ALA A 77 28.56 -17.30 -27.18
N VAL A 78 29.04 -16.85 -26.01
CA VAL A 78 29.21 -15.43 -25.68
C VAL A 78 30.48 -15.26 -24.84
N ASP A 79 31.25 -14.21 -25.12
CA ASP A 79 32.37 -13.79 -24.28
C ASP A 79 31.87 -13.40 -22.87
N ALA A 80 32.48 -13.96 -21.83
CA ALA A 80 32.08 -13.74 -20.45
C ALA A 80 32.10 -12.25 -20.05
N GLN A 81 33.06 -11.46 -20.55
CA GLN A 81 33.11 -10.02 -20.26
C GLN A 81 31.98 -9.24 -20.92
N VAL A 82 31.60 -9.62 -22.14
CA VAL A 82 30.48 -8.99 -22.86
C VAL A 82 29.15 -9.33 -22.20
N LEU A 83 29.03 -10.55 -21.69
CA LEU A 83 27.82 -11.02 -21.03
C LEU A 83 27.61 -10.32 -19.68
N ASP A 84 28.68 -10.12 -18.89
CA ASP A 84 28.64 -9.41 -17.61
C ASP A 84 28.23 -7.94 -17.80
N TYR A 85 28.88 -7.23 -18.73
CA TYR A 85 28.53 -5.85 -19.07
C TYR A 85 27.08 -5.69 -19.53
N ARG A 86 26.56 -6.63 -20.35
CA ARG A 86 25.16 -6.59 -20.81
C ARG A 86 24.16 -6.91 -19.71
N LEU A 87 24.54 -7.79 -18.77
CA LEU A 87 23.71 -8.10 -17.62
C LEU A 87 23.60 -6.89 -16.71
N GLU A 88 24.71 -6.23 -16.38
CA GLU A 88 24.71 -4.99 -15.60
C GLU A 88 23.88 -3.89 -16.28
N ALA A 89 24.09 -3.65 -17.58
CA ALA A 89 23.31 -2.65 -18.32
C ALA A 89 21.81 -2.96 -18.33
N ALA A 90 21.41 -4.23 -18.50
CA ALA A 90 20.01 -4.63 -18.46
C ALA A 90 19.40 -4.51 -17.05
N LEU A 91 20.21 -4.71 -16.00
CA LEU A 91 19.77 -4.49 -14.62
C LEU A 91 19.56 -2.99 -14.34
N ASP A 92 20.48 -2.13 -14.78
CA ASP A 92 20.36 -0.67 -14.64
C ASP A 92 19.13 -0.13 -15.39
N GLU A 93 18.86 -0.61 -16.60
CA GLU A 93 17.65 -0.26 -17.36
C GLU A 93 16.37 -0.70 -16.63
N ALA A 94 16.35 -1.91 -16.08
CA ALA A 94 15.21 -2.41 -15.31
C ALA A 94 14.98 -1.64 -13.99
N GLU A 95 16.05 -1.20 -13.32
CA GLU A 95 15.96 -0.33 -12.14
C GLU A 95 15.38 1.04 -12.52
N GLN A 96 15.82 1.66 -13.61
CA GLN A 96 15.27 2.93 -14.10
C GLN A 96 13.80 2.82 -14.51
N GLU A 97 13.40 1.72 -15.15
CA GLU A 97 11.98 1.44 -15.46
C GLU A 97 11.14 1.25 -14.19
N SER A 98 11.70 0.64 -13.14
CA SER A 98 11.02 0.48 -11.85
C SER A 98 10.95 1.79 -11.06
N GLU A 99 11.95 2.68 -11.18
CA GLU A 99 11.98 3.98 -10.51
C GLU A 99 11.10 5.03 -11.20
N ALA A 100 10.73 4.80 -12.47
CA ALA A 100 9.72 5.60 -13.17
C ALA A 100 8.35 5.40 -12.50
N ALA A 101 8.07 6.21 -11.47
CA ALA A 101 6.81 6.16 -10.74
C ALA A 101 5.62 6.22 -11.71
N PRO A 102 4.68 5.26 -11.67
CA PRO A 102 3.56 5.24 -12.59
C PRO A 102 2.75 6.53 -12.44
N LEU A 103 2.44 7.16 -13.55
CA LEU A 103 1.60 8.36 -13.59
C LEU A 103 0.15 7.96 -13.35
N VAL A 104 -0.46 8.56 -12.33
CA VAL A 104 -1.86 8.33 -11.98
C VAL A 104 -2.65 9.64 -12.07
N MET A 105 -3.91 9.53 -12.50
CA MET A 105 -4.77 10.69 -12.70
C MET A 105 -5.49 11.09 -11.40
N CYS A 106 -5.34 12.34 -10.99
CA CYS A 106 -6.06 12.91 -9.85
C CYS A 106 -7.56 13.06 -10.18
N VAL A 107 -8.44 12.53 -9.32
CA VAL A 107 -9.90 12.64 -9.49
C VAL A 107 -10.41 14.09 -9.33
N GLY A 108 -9.72 14.92 -8.54
CA GLY A 108 -10.14 16.30 -8.27
C GLY A 108 -9.81 17.30 -9.39
N CYS A 109 -8.64 17.16 -10.02
CA CYS A 109 -8.14 18.14 -11.01
C CYS A 109 -7.74 17.52 -12.35
N SER A 110 -8.05 16.23 -12.57
CA SER A 110 -7.74 15.44 -13.78
C SER A 110 -6.29 15.48 -14.26
N THR A 111 -5.37 15.95 -13.42
CA THR A 111 -3.95 16.06 -13.75
C THR A 111 -3.24 14.73 -13.49
N GLN A 112 -2.37 14.32 -14.42
CA GLN A 112 -1.51 13.16 -14.24
C GLN A 112 -0.31 13.53 -13.38
N LEU A 113 -0.11 12.80 -12.30
CA LEU A 113 0.96 13.02 -11.32
C LEU A 113 1.57 11.67 -10.95
N ALA A 114 2.84 11.70 -10.52
CA ALA A 114 3.49 10.50 -10.00
C ALA A 114 2.72 9.98 -8.76
N GLN A 115 2.63 8.66 -8.63
CA GLN A 115 1.83 7.99 -7.60
C GLN A 115 2.23 8.41 -6.16
N ASP A 116 3.51 8.72 -5.93
CA ASP A 116 4.06 9.22 -4.68
C ASP A 116 3.51 10.59 -4.24
N ARG A 117 2.91 11.36 -5.17
CA ARG A 117 2.27 12.66 -4.93
C ARG A 117 0.75 12.59 -4.88
N THR A 118 0.21 11.39 -4.69
CA THR A 118 -1.23 11.13 -4.61
C THR A 118 -1.62 10.44 -3.32
N ASN A 119 -2.71 10.91 -2.71
CA ASN A 119 -3.33 10.34 -1.52
C ASN A 119 -4.57 9.54 -1.94
N VAL A 120 -4.76 8.37 -1.32
CA VAL A 120 -5.96 7.55 -1.51
C VAL A 120 -7.08 8.13 -0.65
N THR A 121 -8.19 8.52 -1.28
CA THR A 121 -9.40 9.03 -0.60
C THR A 121 -10.61 8.15 -0.93
N GLU A 122 -11.74 8.36 -0.23
CA GLU A 122 -13.01 7.66 -0.52
C GLU A 122 -13.52 7.87 -1.95
N LEU A 123 -13.12 8.96 -2.63
CA LEU A 123 -13.49 9.25 -4.02
C LEU A 123 -12.46 8.74 -5.04
N GLY A 124 -11.36 8.13 -4.58
CA GLY A 124 -10.23 7.70 -5.41
C GLY A 124 -8.94 8.47 -5.13
N LEU A 125 -7.99 8.39 -6.06
CA LEU A 125 -6.67 9.01 -5.93
C LEU A 125 -6.73 10.52 -6.17
N MET A 126 -6.26 11.30 -5.21
CA MET A 126 -6.22 12.77 -5.28
C MET A 126 -4.80 13.28 -5.06
N CYS A 127 -4.42 14.34 -5.76
CA CYS A 127 -3.12 14.99 -5.52
C CYS A 127 -3.10 15.72 -4.17
N ASP A 128 -1.90 15.96 -3.62
CA ASP A 128 -1.70 16.66 -2.35
C ASP A 128 -2.46 17.99 -2.27
N ARG A 129 -2.52 18.72 -3.39
CA ARG A 129 -3.19 20.03 -3.46
C ARG A 129 -4.71 19.91 -3.36
N CYS A 130 -5.30 18.95 -4.07
CA CYS A 130 -6.75 18.70 -3.99
C CYS A 130 -7.14 18.11 -2.63
N PHE A 131 -6.26 17.29 -2.04
CA PHE A 131 -6.45 16.74 -0.71
C PHE A 131 -6.43 17.84 0.37
N ALA A 132 -5.45 18.76 0.32
CA ALA A 132 -5.34 19.87 1.28
C ALA A 132 -6.43 20.95 1.14
N SER A 133 -7.12 21.00 0.01
CA SER A 133 -8.22 21.96 -0.22
C SER A 133 -9.60 21.48 0.27
N ARG A 134 -9.66 20.27 0.82
CA ARG A 134 -10.85 19.69 1.45
C ARG A 134 -10.84 19.91 2.95
#